data_AF-A0A1A9M9B8-F1
#
_entry.id   AF-A0A1A9M9B8-F1
#
_cell.length_a   1.000
_cell.length_b   1.000
_cell.length_c   1.000
_cell.angle_alpha   90.00
_cell.angle_beta   90.00
_cell.angle_gamma   90.00
#
_symmetry.space_group_name_H-M   'P 1'
#
loop_
_entity.id
_entity.type
_entity.pdbx_description
1 polymer ?
#
loop_
_entity_poly.entity_id
_entity_poly.type
_entity_poly.pdbx_seq_one_letter_code
_entity_poly.pdbx_strand_id
1 'polypeptide(L)'
;MRACAIDDELGLVTAGWGDALVLGDEPDRTSLLERDGTVFLVRWRWAPSEDALLSALYSALTTLEFAALGMFSTRPGVHVLFDSALPGAHVDADKSNALAVSLAVPRLSLASAAFQPSSNICALVHRLAPGDTGAAG
;
A
#
# COMPACT_ATOMS: atom_id res chain seq x y z
N MET A 1 13.73 17.09 8.63
CA MET A 1 12.70 16.05 8.47
C MET A 1 12.65 15.73 6.98
N ARG A 2 12.94 14.50 6.55
CA ARG A 2 13.11 14.10 5.14
C ARG A 2 11.78 13.71 4.45
N ALA A 3 10.65 14.18 4.99
CA ALA A 3 9.32 13.86 4.49
C ALA A 3 8.79 14.87 3.45
N CYS A 4 9.40 16.05 3.30
CA CYS A 4 8.88 17.12 2.43
C CYS A 4 9.40 17.06 0.96
N ALA A 5 9.81 15.90 0.46
CA ALA A 5 10.33 15.74 -0.90
C ALA A 5 9.52 14.77 -1.77
N ILE A 6 8.28 14.47 -1.36
CA ILE A 6 7.37 13.59 -2.10
C ILE A 6 6.20 14.46 -2.55
N ASP A 7 6.18 14.80 -3.84
CA ASP A 7 5.10 15.56 -4.51
C ASP A 7 4.01 14.62 -5.08
N ASP A 8 4.17 13.30 -4.88
CA ASP A 8 3.34 12.25 -5.48
C ASP A 8 2.72 11.32 -4.42
N GLU A 9 1.57 10.72 -4.72
CA GLU A 9 0.72 9.92 -3.81
C GLU A 9 1.43 8.72 -3.13
N LEU A 10 2.67 8.40 -3.52
CA LEU A 10 3.49 7.32 -2.99
C LEU A 10 4.98 7.66 -3.16
N GLY A 11 5.80 7.45 -2.12
CA GLY A 11 7.25 7.67 -2.18
C GLY A 11 8.06 6.63 -1.42
N LEU A 12 9.35 6.52 -1.76
CA LEU A 12 10.28 5.58 -1.15
C LEU A 12 11.33 6.34 -0.34
N VAL A 13 11.50 5.96 0.92
CA VAL A 13 12.55 6.48 1.79
C VAL A 13 13.53 5.35 2.10
N THR A 14 14.79 5.52 1.71
CA THR A 14 15.83 4.54 2.03
C THR A 14 16.08 4.55 3.54
N ALA A 15 15.83 3.43 4.21
CA ALA A 15 16.18 3.22 5.60
C ALA A 15 17.39 2.27 5.69
N GLY A 16 18.15 2.33 6.79
CA GLY A 16 19.40 1.58 6.94
C GLY A 16 19.27 0.05 6.80
N TRP A 17 18.04 -0.50 6.82
CA TRP A 17 17.77 -1.95 6.76
C TRP A 17 16.89 -2.38 5.57
N GLY A 18 16.46 -1.45 4.71
CA GLY A 18 15.57 -1.66 3.55
C GLY A 18 14.88 -0.36 3.10
N ASP A 19 14.06 -0.39 2.04
CA ASP A 19 13.22 0.76 1.68
C ASP A 19 11.99 0.84 2.61
N ALA A 20 11.59 2.05 2.97
CA ALA A 20 10.29 2.33 3.58
C ALA A 20 9.36 2.91 2.52
N LEU A 21 8.14 2.37 2.44
CA LEU A 21 7.08 2.87 1.58
C LEU A 21 6.28 3.92 2.33
N VAL A 22 6.19 5.12 1.76
CA VAL A 22 5.37 6.23 2.28
C VAL A 22 4.16 6.35 1.37
N LEU A 23 2.97 6.21 1.95
CA LEU A 23 1.70 6.52 1.29
C LEU A 23 1.41 8.00 1.56
N GLY A 24 1.09 8.78 0.52
CA GLY A 24 1.05 10.25 0.53
C GLY A 24 0.24 10.93 1.65
N ASP A 25 0.28 12.26 1.69
CA ASP A 25 0.04 13.08 2.90
C ASP A 25 -1.41 13.19 3.42
N GLU A 26 -2.42 12.68 2.71
CA GLU A 26 -3.80 12.75 3.16
C GLU A 26 -4.13 11.71 4.26
N PRO A 27 -4.86 12.08 5.34
CA PRO A 27 -5.21 11.20 6.47
C PRO A 27 -6.32 10.20 6.12
N ASP A 28 -6.23 9.58 4.95
CA ASP A 28 -7.17 8.58 4.48
C ASP A 28 -7.03 7.29 5.31
N ARG A 29 -8.16 6.71 5.71
CA ARG A 29 -8.17 5.35 6.26
C ARG A 29 -7.55 4.41 5.25
N THR A 30 -6.77 3.45 5.72
CA THR A 30 -6.16 2.43 4.86
C THR A 30 -6.68 1.05 5.24
N SER A 31 -7.18 0.31 4.26
CA SER A 31 -7.54 -1.11 4.38
C SER A 31 -6.57 -1.98 3.59
N LEU A 32 -6.53 -3.27 3.97
CA LEU A 32 -5.71 -4.28 3.32
C LEU A 32 -6.60 -5.30 2.62
N LEU A 33 -6.23 -5.69 1.40
CA LEU A 33 -6.76 -6.86 0.73
C LEU A 33 -5.59 -7.70 0.20
N GLU A 34 -5.60 -8.99 0.48
CA GLU A 34 -4.60 -9.93 -0.03
C GLU A 34 -5.27 -10.92 -0.99
N ARG A 35 -4.65 -11.17 -2.14
CA ARG A 35 -5.14 -12.13 -3.13
C ARG A 35 -4.00 -12.68 -3.96
N ASP A 36 -3.90 -14.00 -4.06
CA ASP A 36 -2.96 -14.72 -4.94
C ASP A 36 -1.49 -14.25 -4.76
N GLY A 37 -1.07 -13.97 -3.52
CA GLY A 37 0.28 -13.47 -3.20
C GLY A 37 0.53 -12.00 -3.55
N THR A 38 -0.50 -11.29 -4.02
CA THR A 38 -0.51 -9.84 -4.25
C THR A 38 -1.19 -9.14 -3.08
N VAL A 39 -0.61 -8.04 -2.63
CA VAL A 39 -1.16 -7.18 -1.58
C VAL A 39 -1.72 -5.92 -2.20
N PHE A 40 -2.91 -5.53 -1.77
CA PHE A 40 -3.57 -4.28 -2.14
C PHE A 40 -3.76 -3.40 -0.91
N LEU A 41 -3.16 -2.21 -0.93
CA LEU A 41 -3.39 -1.18 0.08
C LEU A 41 -4.44 -0.22 -0.48
N VAL A 42 -5.56 -0.09 0.23
CA VAL A 42 -6.72 0.68 -0.23
C VAL A 42 -6.82 1.93 0.63
N ARG A 43 -6.52 3.09 0.03
CA ARG A 43 -6.69 4.40 0.67
C ARG A 43 -8.08 4.94 0.39
N TRP A 44 -8.84 5.17 1.44
CA TRP A 44 -10.24 5.53 1.37
C TRP A 44 -10.43 7.03 1.23
N ARG A 45 -11.05 7.46 0.13
CA ARG A 45 -11.56 8.83 0.05
C ARG A 45 -13.01 8.88 0.55
N TRP A 46 -13.85 7.95 0.10
CA TRP A 46 -15.23 7.82 0.59
C TRP A 46 -15.83 6.44 0.30
N ALA A 47 -16.45 5.79 1.29
CA ALA A 47 -17.25 4.59 1.10
C ALA A 47 -18.24 4.42 2.28
N PRO A 48 -19.39 3.75 2.09
CA PRO A 48 -20.36 3.52 3.16
C PRO A 48 -19.84 2.60 4.28
N SER A 49 -18.94 1.67 3.95
CA SER A 49 -18.30 0.76 4.91
C SER A 49 -17.08 0.08 4.29
N GLU A 50 -16.27 -0.57 5.13
CA GLU A 50 -15.06 -1.30 4.71
C GLU A 50 -15.41 -2.51 3.88
N ASP A 51 -16.36 -3.28 4.38
CA ASP A 51 -16.89 -4.46 3.72
C ASP A 51 -17.42 -4.13 2.30
N ALA A 52 -18.15 -3.01 2.16
CA ALA A 52 -18.68 -2.58 0.86
C ALA A 52 -17.56 -2.19 -0.11
N LEU A 53 -16.54 -1.47 0.37
CA LEU A 53 -15.38 -1.08 -0.44
C LEU A 53 -14.57 -2.30 -0.88
N LEU A 54 -14.21 -3.19 0.06
CA LEU A 54 -13.39 -4.36 -0.20
C LEU A 54 -14.12 -5.38 -1.09
N SER A 55 -15.43 -5.57 -0.89
CA SER A 55 -16.25 -6.42 -1.75
C SER A 55 -16.30 -5.89 -3.19
N ALA A 56 -16.54 -4.58 -3.35
CA ALA A 56 -16.56 -3.96 -4.67
C ALA A 56 -15.19 -4.04 -5.35
N LEU A 57 -14.11 -3.79 -4.61
CA LEU A 57 -12.74 -3.92 -5.13
C LEU A 57 -12.47 -5.35 -5.57
N TYR A 58 -12.78 -6.34 -4.72
CA TYR A 58 -12.53 -7.75 -4.99
C TYR A 58 -13.17 -8.20 -6.32
N SER A 59 -14.40 -7.76 -6.59
CA SER A 59 -15.09 -8.02 -7.86
C SER A 59 -14.48 -7.30 -9.06
N ALA A 60 -13.88 -6.12 -8.86
CA ALA A 60 -13.32 -5.30 -9.93
C ALA A 60 -11.83 -5.56 -10.21
N LEU A 61 -11.12 -6.31 -9.35
CA LEU A 61 -9.67 -6.53 -9.45
C LEU A 61 -9.21 -7.04 -10.82
N THR A 62 -10.02 -7.84 -11.52
CA THR A 62 -9.67 -8.41 -12.82
C THR A 62 -9.76 -7.41 -13.97
N THR A 63 -10.46 -6.29 -13.77
CA THR A 63 -10.69 -5.25 -14.80
C THR A 63 -10.08 -3.91 -14.42
N LEU A 64 -9.61 -3.75 -13.17
CA LEU A 64 -9.03 -2.50 -12.69
C LEU A 64 -7.66 -2.27 -13.33
N GLU A 65 -7.50 -1.13 -14.00
CA GLU A 65 -6.26 -0.77 -14.66
C GLU A 65 -5.31 -0.07 -13.69
N PHE A 66 -4.11 -0.63 -13.55
CA PHE A 66 -3.08 -0.10 -12.65
C PHE A 66 -1.96 0.58 -13.44
N ALA A 67 -1.66 1.83 -13.09
CA ALA A 67 -0.50 2.55 -13.56
C ALA A 67 0.74 2.13 -12.78
N ALA A 68 1.78 1.68 -13.47
CA ALA A 68 3.04 1.28 -12.84
C ALA A 68 3.74 2.48 -12.19
N LEU A 69 4.18 2.31 -10.94
CA LEU A 69 4.90 3.34 -10.17
C LEU A 69 6.36 2.99 -9.91
N GLY A 70 6.75 1.72 -10.11
CA GLY A 70 8.14 1.28 -10.00
C GLY A 70 8.30 -0.01 -9.21
N MET A 71 9.42 -0.11 -8.49
CA MET A 71 9.80 -1.29 -7.71
C MET A 71 10.04 -0.92 -6.25
N PHE A 72 9.62 -1.79 -5.34
CA PHE A 72 9.87 -1.69 -3.90
C PHE A 72 10.76 -2.84 -3.43
N SER A 73 11.86 -2.51 -2.75
CA SER A 73 12.80 -3.49 -2.21
C SER A 73 12.73 -3.52 -0.69
N THR A 74 12.39 -4.68 -0.12
CA THR A 74 12.27 -4.85 1.33
C THR A 74 12.78 -6.22 1.78
N ARG A 75 12.86 -6.46 3.09
CA ARG A 75 13.11 -7.79 3.63
C ARG A 75 11.81 -8.59 3.59
N PRO A 76 11.83 -9.90 3.30
CA PRO A 76 10.65 -10.73 3.49
C PRO A 76 10.19 -10.74 4.94
N GLY A 77 8.88 -10.69 5.19
CA GLY A 77 8.27 -10.79 6.51
C GLY A 77 7.12 -9.82 6.76
N VAL A 78 6.78 -9.66 8.05
CA VAL A 78 5.72 -8.75 8.49
C VAL A 78 6.26 -7.32 8.53
N HIS A 79 5.54 -6.44 7.86
CA HIS A 79 5.77 -5.00 7.83
C HIS A 79 4.61 -4.34 8.55
N VAL A 80 4.86 -3.14 9.06
CA VAL A 80 3.83 -2.36 9.72
C VAL A 80 3.67 -1.05 8.97
N LEU A 81 2.43 -0.74 8.59
CA LEU A 81 2.03 0.59 8.18
C LEU A 81 1.64 1.38 9.43
N PHE A 82 2.25 2.54 9.60
CA PHE A 82 2.04 3.43 10.74
C PHE A 82 2.08 4.89 10.27
N ASP A 83 1.52 5.79 11.08
CA ASP A 83 1.54 7.22 10.81
C ASP A 83 2.98 7.75 10.85
N SER A 84 3.41 8.47 9.82
CA SER A 84 4.76 9.04 9.72
C SER A 84 5.09 10.06 10.82
N ALA A 85 4.08 10.64 11.48
CA ALA A 85 4.22 11.50 12.64
C ALA A 85 4.66 10.74 13.91
N LEU A 86 4.51 9.41 13.94
CA LEU A 86 4.95 8.56 15.04
C LEU A 86 6.40 8.09 14.81
N PRO A 87 7.30 8.25 15.80
CA PRO A 87 8.60 7.62 15.75
C PRO A 87 8.45 6.10 15.63
N GLY A 88 9.15 5.46 14.69
CA GLY A 88 9.06 4.01 14.46
C GLY A 88 9.30 3.15 15.71
N ALA A 89 10.06 3.64 16.69
CA ALA A 89 10.29 2.98 17.98
C ALA A 89 9.07 2.94 18.91
N HIS A 90 8.05 3.76 18.65
CA HIS A 90 6.81 3.82 19.44
C HIS A 90 5.64 3.05 18.79
N VAL A 91 5.86 2.47 17.60
CA VAL A 91 4.84 1.66 16.90
C VAL A 91 4.43 0.44 17.73
N ASP A 92 5.34 -0.13 18.52
CA ASP A 92 5.02 -1.26 19.41
C ASP A 92 4.09 -0.88 20.58
N ALA A 93 4.00 0.40 20.94
CA ALA A 93 3.15 0.88 22.03
C ALA A 93 1.71 1.20 21.59
N ASP A 94 1.48 1.40 20.28
CA ASP A 94 0.20 1.82 19.70
C ASP A 94 -0.27 0.84 18.61
N LYS A 95 -0.14 -0.46 18.89
CA LYS A 95 -0.52 -1.56 17.98
C LYS A 95 -1.99 -1.55 17.56
N SER A 96 -2.83 -0.77 18.24
CA SER A 96 -4.27 -0.68 17.98
C SER A 96 -4.61 0.03 16.66
N ASN A 97 -3.69 0.85 16.12
CA ASN A 97 -3.88 1.57 14.85
C ASN A 97 -2.88 1.19 13.75
N ALA A 98 -2.04 0.19 14.00
CA ALA A 98 -0.99 -0.23 13.08
C ALA A 98 -1.49 -1.38 12.19
N LEU A 99 -1.46 -1.20 10.87
CA LEU A 99 -1.85 -2.24 9.90
C LEU A 99 -0.63 -3.11 9.58
N ALA A 100 -0.69 -4.40 9.94
CA ALA A 100 0.38 -5.36 9.65
C ALA A 100 0.18 -5.98 8.26
N VAL A 101 1.25 -6.04 7.47
CA VAL A 101 1.25 -6.52 6.08
C VAL A 101 2.34 -7.57 5.90
N SER A 102 2.01 -8.74 5.37
CA SER A 102 3.00 -9.79 5.11
C SER A 102 3.52 -9.69 3.67
N LEU A 103 4.82 -9.41 3.52
CA LEU A 103 5.47 -9.33 2.22
C LEU A 103 6.44 -10.51 2.08
N ALA A 104 6.06 -11.51 1.28
CA ALA A 104 6.80 -12.77 1.19
C ALA A 104 8.08 -12.69 0.35
N VAL A 105 8.21 -11.69 -0.52
CA VAL A 105 9.32 -11.54 -1.45
C VAL A 105 10.03 -10.20 -1.26
N PRO A 106 11.35 -10.14 -1.51
CA PRO A 106 12.12 -8.93 -1.24
C PRO A 106 11.94 -7.85 -2.30
N ARG A 107 11.30 -8.16 -3.44
CA ARG A 107 11.15 -7.26 -4.56
C ARG A 107 9.73 -7.32 -5.11
N LEU A 108 9.04 -6.19 -5.02
CA LEU A 108 7.64 -6.05 -5.38
C LEU A 108 7.51 -4.99 -6.47
N SER A 109 6.68 -5.27 -7.47
CA SER A 109 6.20 -4.24 -8.40
C SER A 109 5.15 -3.39 -7.69
N LEU A 110 5.28 -2.07 -7.84
CA LEU A 110 4.35 -1.08 -7.32
C LEU A 110 3.52 -0.54 -8.47
N ALA A 111 2.20 -0.50 -8.29
CA ALA A 111 1.29 0.14 -9.22
C ALA A 111 0.09 0.73 -8.47
N SER A 112 -0.56 1.74 -9.03
CA SER A 112 -1.73 2.38 -8.42
C SER A 112 -2.89 2.52 -9.39
N ALA A 113 -4.11 2.49 -8.86
CA ALA A 113 -5.32 2.70 -9.62
C ALA A 113 -6.30 3.57 -8.84
N ALA A 114 -6.89 4.57 -9.50
CA ALA A 114 -8.08 5.22 -8.97
C ALA A 114 -9.26 4.24 -9.07
N PHE A 115 -9.99 4.06 -7.96
CA PHE A 115 -11.09 3.13 -7.86
C PHE A 115 -12.38 3.86 -7.49
N GLN A 116 -13.28 3.99 -8.47
CA GLN A 116 -14.59 4.60 -8.28
C GLN A 116 -15.66 3.80 -9.03
N PRO A 117 -16.09 2.63 -8.50
CA PRO A 117 -17.05 1.76 -9.18
C PRO A 117 -18.47 2.34 -9.18
N SER A 118 -18.76 3.34 -8.32
CA SER A 118 -20.05 4.02 -8.22
C SER A 118 -19.87 5.43 -7.64
N SER A 119 -20.94 6.23 -7.59
CA SER A 119 -20.94 7.52 -6.89
C SER A 119 -20.63 7.39 -5.40
N ASN A 120 -20.78 6.18 -4.87
CA ASN A 120 -20.75 5.92 -3.44
C ASN A 120 -19.47 5.23 -2.95
N ILE A 121 -18.49 5.02 -3.82
CA ILE A 121 -17.22 4.40 -3.44
C ILE A 121 -16.12 5.12 -4.21
N CYS A 122 -15.15 5.68 -3.51
CA CYS A 122 -13.96 6.30 -4.05
C CYS A 122 -12.75 5.94 -3.20
N ALA A 123 -11.74 5.36 -3.83
CA ALA A 123 -10.49 4.98 -3.19
C ALA A 123 -9.31 5.10 -4.17
N LEU A 124 -8.11 5.20 -3.62
CA LEU A 124 -6.87 4.97 -4.35
C LEU A 124 -6.33 3.59 -3.92
N VAL A 125 -6.08 2.71 -4.89
CA VAL A 125 -5.64 1.33 -4.63
C VAL A 125 -4.19 1.20 -5.08
N HIS A 126 -3.31 0.86 -4.14
CA HIS A 126 -1.93 0.50 -4.43
C HIS A 126 -1.80 -1.02 -4.48
N ARG A 127 -1.14 -1.54 -5.51
CA ARG A 127 -0.84 -2.95 -5.71
C ARG A 127 0.65 -3.20 -5.48
N LEU A 128 0.94 -4.13 -4.59
CA LEU A 128 2.25 -4.71 -4.36
C LEU A 128 2.18 -6.17 -4.82
N ALA A 129 2.64 -6.43 -6.04
CA ALA A 129 2.71 -7.78 -6.58
C ALA A 129 4.17 -8.25 -6.59
N PRO A 130 4.45 -9.56 -6.40
CA PRO A 130 5.78 -10.10 -6.64
C PRO A 130 6.33 -9.56 -7.95
N GLY A 131 7.47 -8.88 -7.90
CA GLY A 131 8.11 -8.42 -9.12
C GLY A 131 8.47 -9.64 -9.94
N ASP A 132 8.15 -9.65 -11.24
CA ASP A 132 8.71 -10.66 -12.12
C ASP A 132 10.23 -10.64 -11.90
N THR A 133 10.74 -11.77 -11.40
CA THR A 133 12.17 -11.98 -11.41
C THR A 133 12.50 -12.17 -12.86
N GLY A 134 12.80 -11.06 -13.56
CA GLY A 134 13.47 -11.13 -14.84
C GLY A 134 14.64 -12.07 -14.61
N ALA A 135 14.56 -13.26 -15.21
CA ALA A 135 15.68 -14.15 -15.34
C ALA A 135 16.74 -13.34 -16.08
N ALA A 136 17.66 -12.75 -15.32
CA ALA A 136 18.92 -12.30 -15.86
C ALA A 136 19.65 -13.60 -16.24
N GLY A 137 19.52 -13.98 -17.52
CA GLY A 137 20.37 -14.98 -18.15
C GLY A 137 21.81 -14.51 -18.26
#